data_AF-A0A0F9D843-F1
#
_entry.id   AF-A0A0F9D843-F1
#
_cell.length_a   1.000
_cell.length_b   1.000
_cell.length_c   1.000
_cell.angle_alpha   90.00
_cell.angle_beta   90.00
_cell.angle_gamma   90.00
#
_symmetry.space_group_name_H-M   'P 1'
#
loop_
_entity.id
_entity.type
_entity.pdbx_description
1 polymer ?
#
loop_
_entity_poly.entity_id
_entity_poly.type
_entity_poly.pdbx_seq_one_letter_code
_entity_poly.pdbx_strand_id
1 'polypeptide(L)'
;FFQLAPGDLKHIRLVYDRAALIALPPSMRKHYVEHLTAIIPEGTRILLITLDYNTKITAPPFNVSDDEVQELYAADYDIEHITTNTLASDHPFTKRKGLIGATESVFRLTKR
;
A
#
# COMPACT_ATOMS: atom_id res chain seq x y z
N PHE A 1 1.07 2.59 -15.70
CA PHE A 1 1.77 3.05 -14.48
C PHE A 1 2.63 4.26 -14.80
N PHE A 2 3.38 4.78 -13.83
CA PHE A 2 4.31 5.89 -13.99
C PHE A 2 5.45 5.53 -14.96
N GLN A 3 5.93 6.53 -15.71
CA GLN A 3 6.95 6.39 -16.76
C GLN A 3 8.39 6.57 -16.22
N LEU A 4 8.64 6.15 -14.98
CA LEU A 4 9.97 6.17 -14.38
C LEU A 4 10.74 4.91 -14.82
N ALA A 5 12.00 5.09 -15.19
CA ALA A 5 12.92 4.02 -15.51
C ALA A 5 13.84 3.70 -14.31
N PRO A 6 14.45 2.51 -14.24
CA PRO A 6 15.40 2.17 -13.18
C PRO A 6 16.53 3.21 -13.00
N GLY A 7 16.97 3.83 -14.10
CA GLY A 7 17.99 4.88 -14.09
C GLY A 7 17.58 6.15 -13.32
N ASP A 8 16.29 6.47 -13.29
CA ASP A 8 15.75 7.62 -12.54
C ASP A 8 15.78 7.35 -11.03
N LEU A 9 15.71 6.08 -10.64
CA LEU A 9 15.56 5.64 -9.26
C LEU A 9 16.85 5.09 -8.64
N LYS A 10 17.97 5.10 -9.36
CA LYS A 10 19.26 4.49 -8.98
C LYS A 10 19.81 4.88 -7.59
N HIS A 11 19.40 6.03 -7.05
CA HIS A 11 19.85 6.53 -5.75
C HIS A 11 18.74 6.54 -4.69
N ILE A 12 17.54 6.11 -5.04
CA ILE A 12 16.42 6.02 -4.13
C ILE A 12 16.61 4.83 -3.19
N ARG A 13 16.32 5.06 -1.91
CA ARG A 13 16.42 4.06 -0.83
C ARG A 13 15.11 3.82 -0.09
N LEU A 14 14.13 4.70 -0.29
CA LEU A 14 12.85 4.71 0.38
C LEU A 14 11.73 5.05 -0.61
N VAL A 15 10.65 4.28 -0.55
CA VAL A 15 9.37 4.58 -1.18
C VAL A 15 8.34 4.81 -0.08
N TYR A 16 7.52 5.85 -0.23
CA TYR A 16 6.38 6.10 0.64
C TYR A 16 5.10 5.86 -0.16
N ASP A 17 4.46 4.71 0.06
CA ASP A 17 3.21 4.35 -0.60
C ASP A 17 2.04 4.61 0.35
N ARG A 18 1.50 5.82 0.23
CA ARG A 18 0.26 6.23 0.87
C ARG A 18 -0.70 6.68 -0.20
N ALA A 19 -1.92 6.12 -0.16
CA ALA A 19 -2.98 6.46 -1.12
C ALA A 19 -2.64 6.16 -2.59
N ALA A 20 -1.61 5.35 -2.88
CA ALA A 20 -1.34 4.85 -4.23
C ALA A 20 -1.88 3.43 -4.41
N LEU A 21 -1.39 2.44 -3.64
CA LEU A 21 -1.91 1.05 -3.74
C LEU A 21 -3.42 0.98 -3.50
N ILE A 22 -3.90 1.62 -2.42
CA ILE A 22 -5.33 1.66 -2.08
C ILE A 22 -6.17 2.51 -3.05
N ALA A 23 -5.57 3.29 -3.95
CA ALA A 23 -6.32 3.99 -4.99
C ALA A 23 -6.63 3.10 -6.20
N LEU A 24 -5.99 1.94 -6.30
CA LEU A 24 -6.10 1.03 -7.43
C LEU A 24 -7.18 -0.04 -7.19
N PRO A 25 -7.99 -0.36 -8.23
CA PRO A 25 -8.90 -1.49 -8.16
C PRO A 25 -8.10 -2.81 -8.05
N PRO A 26 -8.68 -3.88 -7.45
CA PRO A 26 -7.98 -5.14 -7.20
C PRO A 26 -7.24 -5.72 -8.42
N SER A 27 -7.84 -5.64 -9.61
CA SER A 27 -7.26 -6.16 -10.86
C SER A 27 -5.95 -5.47 -11.28
N MET A 28 -5.66 -4.27 -10.79
CA MET A 28 -4.46 -3.51 -11.15
C MET A 28 -3.31 -3.64 -10.15
N ARG A 29 -3.58 -4.12 -8.93
CA ARG A 29 -2.62 -4.07 -7.82
C ARG A 29 -1.41 -4.96 -8.06
N LYS A 30 -1.62 -6.20 -8.54
CA LYS A 30 -0.52 -7.10 -8.88
C LYS A 30 0.46 -6.46 -9.88
N HIS A 31 -0.07 -5.94 -11.00
CA HIS A 31 0.74 -5.28 -12.01
C HIS A 31 1.42 -4.00 -11.48
N TYR A 32 0.79 -3.29 -10.54
CA TYR A 32 1.39 -2.13 -9.88
C TYR A 32 2.60 -2.52 -9.04
N VAL A 33 2.46 -3.56 -8.23
CA VAL A 33 3.54 -4.08 -7.39
C VAL A 33 4.68 -4.61 -8.24
N GLU A 34 4.38 -5.41 -9.27
CA GLU A 34 5.37 -5.91 -10.23
C GLU A 34 6.12 -4.76 -10.92
N HIS A 35 5.40 -3.74 -11.39
CA HIS A 35 6.00 -2.56 -12.04
C HIS A 35 6.90 -1.79 -11.09
N LEU A 36 6.45 -1.53 -9.85
CA LEU A 36 7.26 -0.84 -8.85
C LEU A 36 8.51 -1.64 -8.48
N THR A 37 8.36 -2.94 -8.23
CA THR A 37 9.45 -3.86 -7.90
C THR A 37 10.50 -3.90 -9.01
N ALA A 38 10.08 -3.88 -10.28
CA ALA A 38 10.99 -3.93 -11.42
C ALA A 38 11.88 -2.67 -11.54
N ILE A 39 11.42 -1.51 -11.08
CA ILE A 39 12.11 -0.23 -11.29
C ILE A 39 12.88 0.28 -10.07
N ILE A 40 12.55 -0.17 -8.85
CA ILE A 40 13.28 0.25 -7.65
C ILE A 40 14.55 -0.58 -7.43
N PRO A 41 15.66 0.03 -6.93
CA PRO A 41 16.88 -0.71 -6.59
C PRO A 41 16.66 -1.77 -5.50
N GLU A 42 17.51 -2.80 -5.49
CA GLU A 42 17.62 -3.75 -4.37
C GLU A 42 17.94 -3.02 -3.05
N GLY A 43 17.49 -3.57 -1.92
CA GLY A 43 17.63 -2.95 -0.60
C GLY A 43 16.79 -1.68 -0.39
N THR A 44 15.96 -1.29 -1.37
CA THR A 44 14.96 -0.23 -1.18
C THR A 44 13.92 -0.68 -0.16
N ARG A 45 13.54 0.23 0.73
CA ARG A 45 12.47 0.01 1.70
C ARG A 45 11.21 0.76 1.29
N ILE A 46 10.05 0.12 1.45
CA ILE A 46 8.75 0.74 1.23
C ILE A 46 8.07 0.92 2.59
N LEU A 47 7.65 2.15 2.89
CA LEU A 47 6.68 2.42 3.95
C LEU A 47 5.30 2.42 3.29
N LEU A 48 4.56 1.33 3.48
CA LEU A 48 3.25 1.11 2.88
C LEU A 48 2.15 1.37 3.92
N ILE A 49 1.11 2.11 3.52
CA ILE A 49 -0.06 2.38 4.34
C ILE A 49 -1.31 1.86 3.63
N THR A 50 -2.03 0.94 4.28
CA THR A 50 -3.28 0.35 3.77
C THR A 50 -4.46 0.69 4.66
N LEU A 51 -5.67 0.46 4.16
CA LEU A 51 -6.91 0.57 4.91
C LEU A 51 -7.67 -0.75 4.82
N ASP A 52 -8.09 -1.28 5.97
CA ASP A 52 -8.94 -2.46 6.06
C ASP A 52 -10.30 -2.10 6.68
N TYR A 53 -11.37 -2.52 6.00
CA TYR A 53 -12.75 -2.23 6.35
C TYR A 53 -13.73 -3.15 5.62
N ASN A 54 -14.84 -3.51 6.27
CA ASN A 54 -15.81 -4.45 5.70
C ASN A 54 -16.95 -3.78 4.92
N THR A 55 -16.96 -2.45 4.85
CA THR A 55 -17.99 -1.69 4.12
C THR A 55 -17.78 -1.78 2.60
N LYS A 56 -18.85 -2.00 1.85
CA LYS A 56 -18.78 -2.04 0.38
C LYS A 56 -18.61 -0.64 -0.21
N ILE A 57 -17.37 -0.25 -0.47
CA ILE A 57 -17.02 1.01 -1.13
C ILE A 57 -16.50 0.69 -2.54
N THR A 58 -17.10 1.28 -3.57
CA THR A 58 -16.78 1.02 -4.99
C THR A 58 -15.84 2.05 -5.62
N ALA A 59 -15.40 3.03 -4.83
CA ALA A 59 -14.49 4.09 -5.25
C ALA A 59 -13.35 4.25 -4.23
N PRO A 60 -12.19 4.78 -4.62
CA PRO A 60 -11.05 4.86 -3.73
C PRO A 60 -11.30 5.71 -2.45
N PRO A 61 -10.60 5.41 -1.35
CA PRO A 61 -9.67 4.28 -1.21
C PRO A 61 -10.43 2.94 -1.23
N PHE A 62 -9.83 1.93 -1.83
CA PHE A 62 -10.30 0.54 -1.80
C PHE A 62 -9.66 -0.19 -0.61
N ASN A 63 -10.34 -1.21 -0.09
CA ASN A 63 -9.80 -2.07 0.95
C ASN A 63 -8.57 -2.81 0.39
N VAL A 64 -7.50 -2.79 1.17
CA VAL A 64 -6.36 -3.70 1.04
C VAL A 64 -6.07 -4.24 2.44
N SER A 65 -6.37 -5.52 2.65
CA SER A 65 -6.16 -6.20 3.92
C SER A 65 -4.68 -6.54 4.13
N ASP A 66 -4.32 -6.84 5.38
CA ASP A 66 -2.98 -7.30 5.72
C ASP A 66 -2.60 -8.58 4.95
N ASP A 67 -3.54 -9.49 4.74
CA ASP A 67 -3.35 -10.72 3.96
C ASP A 67 -3.05 -10.41 2.48
N GLU A 68 -3.75 -9.44 1.88
CA GLU A 68 -3.48 -9.03 0.50
C GLU A 68 -2.07 -8.42 0.37
N VAL A 69 -1.57 -7.71 1.40
CA VAL A 69 -0.18 -7.24 1.42
C VAL A 69 0.79 -8.42 1.39
N GLN A 70 0.53 -9.49 2.14
CA GLN A 70 1.35 -10.70 2.08
C GLN A 70 1.32 -11.34 0.69
N GLU A 71 0.13 -11.50 0.10
CA GLU A 71 -0.04 -12.10 -1.23
C GLU A 71 0.69 -11.30 -2.33
N LEU A 72 0.64 -9.97 -2.26
CA LEU A 72 1.23 -9.10 -3.26
C LEU A 72 2.76 -8.97 -3.15
N TYR A 73 3.31 -9.00 -1.93
CA TYR A 73 4.72 -8.60 -1.70
C TYR A 73 5.63 -9.72 -1.18
N ALA A 74 5.13 -10.80 -0.57
CA ALA A 74 5.99 -11.78 0.12
C ALA A 74 6.94 -12.55 -0.84
N ALA A 75 6.64 -12.55 -2.13
CA ALA A 75 7.48 -13.15 -3.16
C ALA A 75 8.81 -12.39 -3.38
N ASP A 76 8.86 -11.08 -3.14
CA ASP A 76 10.02 -10.24 -3.44
C ASP A 76 10.52 -9.43 -2.22
N TYR A 77 9.74 -9.37 -1.14
CA TYR A 77 10.02 -8.51 0.02
C TYR A 77 9.97 -9.27 1.33
N ASP A 78 10.80 -8.84 2.28
CA ASP A 78 10.58 -9.10 3.70
C ASP A 78 9.56 -8.08 4.22
N ILE A 79 8.49 -8.59 4.84
CA ILE A 79 7.34 -7.78 5.29
C ILE A 79 7.33 -7.69 6.81
N GLU A 80 7.38 -6.47 7.32
CA GLU A 80 7.21 -6.18 8.74
C GLU A 80 5.98 -5.30 8.95
N HIS A 81 5.02 -5.82 9.70
CA HIS A 81 3.88 -5.04 10.16
C HIS A 81 4.29 -4.19 11.37
N ILE A 82 4.29 -2.87 11.23
CA ILE A 82 4.76 -1.95 12.27
C ILE A 82 3.65 -1.66 13.27
N THR A 83 2.46 -1.29 12.78
CA THR A 83 1.34 -0.90 13.63
C THR A 83 0.03 -0.92 12.86
N THR A 84 -1.06 -1.13 13.59
CA THR A 84 -2.43 -0.95 13.13
C THR A 84 -3.11 0.05 14.04
N ASN A 85 -3.75 1.06 13.44
CA ASN A 85 -4.53 2.05 14.17
C ASN A 85 -5.98 2.03 13.72
N THR A 86 -6.93 2.07 14.64
CA THR A 86 -8.33 2.31 14.29
C THR A 86 -8.51 3.76 13.86
N LEU A 87 -9.16 3.99 12.72
CA LEU A 87 -9.49 5.33 12.29
C LEU A 87 -10.49 5.96 13.26
N ALA A 88 -10.18 7.17 13.71
CA ALA A 88 -11.07 7.93 14.57
C ALA A 88 -12.42 8.16 13.87
N SER A 89 -13.51 7.79 14.56
CA SER A 89 -14.86 7.81 14.02
C SER A 89 -15.37 9.23 13.76
N ASP A 90 -14.82 10.22 14.45
CA ASP A 90 -15.16 11.63 14.32
C ASP A 90 -14.38 12.35 13.21
N HIS A 91 -13.30 11.75 12.71
CA HIS A 91 -12.45 12.33 11.69
C HIS A 91 -13.22 12.54 10.36
N PRO A 92 -13.10 13.73 9.71
CA PRO A 92 -13.91 14.08 8.53
C PRO A 92 -13.77 13.11 7.35
N PHE A 93 -12.60 12.52 7.16
CA PHE A 93 -12.39 11.50 6.12
C PHE A 93 -13.19 10.23 6.40
N THR A 94 -13.13 9.75 7.65
CA THR A 94 -13.82 8.54 8.11
C THR A 94 -15.33 8.66 7.90
N LYS A 95 -15.90 9.79 8.32
CA LYS A 95 -17.34 10.08 8.15
C LYS A 95 -17.75 10.15 6.69
N ARG A 96 -17.06 10.95 5.87
CA ARG A 96 -17.44 11.18 4.46
C ARG A 96 -17.31 9.92 3.60
N LYS A 97 -16.39 9.02 3.94
CA LYS A 97 -16.15 7.79 3.18
C LYS A 97 -16.86 6.57 3.76
N GLY A 98 -17.56 6.70 4.89
CA GLY A 98 -18.23 5.56 5.53
C GLY A 98 -17.26 4.54 6.10
N LEU A 99 -16.06 4.96 6.51
CA LEU A 99 -14.97 4.12 7.02
C LEU A 99 -15.03 3.96 8.56
N ILE A 100 -16.22 4.03 9.15
CA ILE A 100 -16.38 3.93 10.60
C ILE A 100 -15.90 2.54 11.05
N GLY A 101 -14.91 2.50 11.95
CA GLY A 101 -14.30 1.25 12.42
C GLY A 101 -13.25 0.66 11.48
N ALA A 102 -12.92 1.33 10.38
CA ALA A 102 -11.80 0.94 9.53
C ALA A 102 -10.47 1.03 10.30
N THR A 103 -9.52 0.19 9.94
CA THR A 103 -8.15 0.23 10.45
C THR A 103 -7.18 0.70 9.37
N GLU A 104 -6.13 1.38 9.80
CA GLU A 104 -4.97 1.74 8.99
C GLU A 104 -3.79 0.90 9.45
N SER A 105 -3.25 0.07 8.56
CA SER A 105 -2.06 -0.74 8.80
C SER A 105 -0.85 -0.11 8.14
N VAL A 106 0.29 -0.13 8.84
CA VAL A 106 1.57 0.42 8.37
C VAL A 106 2.60 -0.69 8.29
N PHE A 107 3.17 -0.88 7.11
CA PHE A 107 4.18 -1.91 6.85
C PHE A 107 5.52 -1.29 6.45
N ARG A 108 6.60 -1.95 6.86
CA ARG A 108 7.92 -1.81 6.26
C ARG A 108 8.17 -3.01 5.37
N LEU A 109 8.32 -2.78 4.07
CA LEU A 109 8.70 -3.80 3.09
C LEU A 109 10.16 -3.57 2.72
N THR A 110 10.99 -4.61 2.80
CA THR A 110 12.40 -4.52 2.36
C THR A 110 12.58 -5.41 1.15
N LYS A 111 12.94 -4.83 0.01
CA LYS A 111 13.17 -5.60 -1.23
C LYS A 111 14.40 -6.51 -1.05
N ARG A 112 14.22 -7.80 -1.32
CA ARG A 112 15.28 -8.82 -1.28
C ARG A 112 16.21 -8.74 -2.48
#